data_AF-A0A9D2EYP0-F1
#
_entry.id   AF-A0A9D2EYP0-F1
#
_cell.length_a   1.000
_cell.length_b   1.000
_cell.length_c   1.000
_cell.angle_alpha   90.00
_cell.angle_beta   90.00
_cell.angle_gamma   90.00
#
_symmetry.space_group_name_H-M   'P 1'
#
loop_
_entity.id
_entity.type
_entity.pdbx_description
1 polymer ?
#
loop_
_entity_poly.entity_id
_entity_poly.type
_entity_poly.pdbx_seq_one_letter_code
_entity_poly.pdbx_strand_id
1 'polypeptide(L)'
;IMATRTLPSEHDRKMTVMLTPFMSCSAKVPVYALFSAAFFPECAPLVMIALYLMGIVVGILVALVLKGTAFKGDPVPFVMELPNYRMPAPRTVARLAWDKAKGFATKAFTIIFVASVVIWFLQTFDVRLNVVTDQSQSMLAALGALLAPLFAPLGFGSWEAAAALAAGFGAKENVVATLTVLMGGGTSALSTLFSPLTAFSFLTFTLLYTPCVAAVSAVKGELGTRMMWAVIAMQCGVAWVVALVVRMVGLALGLG
;
A
#
# COMPACT_ATOMS: atom_id res chain seq x y z
N ILE A 1 2.30 -3.16 12.92
CA ILE A 1 3.16 -2.03 13.33
C ILE A 1 3.07 -1.78 14.83
N MET A 2 1.97 -1.29 15.43
CA MET A 2 1.95 -0.97 16.88
C MET A 2 2.31 -2.15 17.82
N ALA A 3 2.03 -3.38 17.42
CA ALA A 3 2.40 -4.58 18.17
C ALA A 3 3.91 -4.76 18.33
N THR A 4 4.75 -4.14 17.49
CA THR A 4 6.21 -4.29 17.58
C THR A 4 6.81 -3.62 18.81
N ARG A 5 6.04 -2.80 19.55
CA ARG A 5 6.47 -2.22 20.85
C ARG A 5 6.72 -3.26 21.93
N THR A 6 6.21 -4.47 21.77
CA THR A 6 6.48 -5.57 22.71
C THR A 6 7.85 -6.20 22.47
N LEU A 7 8.52 -5.90 21.36
CA LEU A 7 9.86 -6.41 21.08
C LEU A 7 10.89 -5.68 21.95
N PRO A 8 11.71 -6.41 22.72
CA PRO A 8 12.68 -5.82 23.64
C PRO A 8 13.87 -5.20 22.90
N SER A 9 14.24 -5.76 21.75
CA SER A 9 15.32 -5.25 20.92
C SER A 9 14.80 -4.11 20.03
N GLU A 10 15.46 -2.95 20.13
CA GLU A 10 15.25 -1.83 19.19
C GLU A 10 15.46 -2.28 17.74
N HIS A 11 16.44 -3.17 17.54
CA HIS A 11 16.80 -3.76 16.26
C HIS A 11 15.63 -4.50 15.61
N ASP A 12 15.08 -5.52 16.28
CA ASP A 12 14.03 -6.35 15.70
C ASP A 12 12.72 -5.57 15.63
N ARG A 13 12.50 -4.62 16.54
CA ARG A 13 11.39 -3.66 16.43
C ARG A 13 11.46 -2.88 15.13
N LYS A 14 12.60 -2.25 14.83
CA LYS A 14 12.78 -1.45 13.61
C LYS A 14 12.63 -2.31 12.36
N MET A 15 13.26 -3.48 12.32
CA MET A 15 13.17 -4.40 11.19
C MET A 15 11.72 -4.86 10.96
N THR A 16 11.01 -5.25 12.01
CA THR A 16 9.61 -5.71 11.90
C THR A 16 8.68 -4.59 11.43
N VAL A 17 8.89 -3.34 11.88
CA VAL A 17 8.11 -2.19 11.40
C VAL A 17 8.30 -1.95 9.90
N MET A 18 9.54 -2.10 9.39
CA MET A 18 9.83 -1.93 7.96
C MET A 18 9.26 -3.06 7.09
N LEU A 19 9.21 -4.29 7.63
CA LEU A 19 8.74 -5.47 6.91
C LEU A 19 7.22 -5.65 6.93
N THR A 20 6.54 -5.23 8.01
CA THR A 20 5.08 -5.39 8.16
C THR A 20 4.28 -4.93 6.94
N PRO A 21 4.60 -3.81 6.27
CA PRO A 21 3.81 -3.33 5.13
C PRO A 21 3.84 -4.19 3.86
N PHE A 22 4.82 -5.11 3.72
CA PHE A 22 4.82 -6.08 2.62
C PHE A 22 3.75 -7.17 2.78
N MET A 23 3.19 -7.32 3.99
CA MET A 23 2.06 -8.21 4.20
C MET A 23 0.79 -7.60 3.58
N SER A 24 -0.02 -8.46 2.96
CA SER A 24 -1.31 -8.03 2.42
C SER A 24 -2.31 -7.78 3.55
N CYS A 25 -2.94 -6.60 3.55
CA CYS A 25 -4.06 -6.29 4.44
C CYS A 25 -5.38 -6.65 3.77
N SER A 26 -6.43 -6.87 4.57
CA SER A 26 -7.78 -7.16 4.09
C SER A 26 -8.31 -6.10 3.11
N ALA A 27 -7.92 -4.84 3.27
CA ALA A 27 -8.29 -3.74 2.38
C ALA A 27 -7.72 -3.84 0.95
N LYS A 28 -6.76 -4.75 0.69
CA LYS A 28 -6.25 -5.01 -0.67
C LYS A 28 -7.07 -6.06 -1.43
N VAL A 29 -7.83 -6.89 -0.72
CA VAL A 29 -8.64 -7.97 -1.30
C VAL A 29 -9.65 -7.45 -2.34
N PRO A 30 -10.37 -6.33 -2.13
CA PRO A 30 -11.30 -5.79 -3.13
C PRO A 30 -10.62 -5.42 -4.45
N VAL A 31 -9.39 -4.90 -4.39
CA VAL A 31 -8.62 -4.54 -5.59
C VAL A 31 -8.29 -5.78 -6.40
N TYR A 32 -7.79 -6.83 -5.74
CA TYR A 32 -7.46 -8.08 -6.40
C TYR A 32 -8.70 -8.75 -6.98
N ALA A 33 -9.80 -8.76 -6.23
CA ALA A 33 -11.07 -9.35 -6.66
C ALA A 33 -11.59 -8.66 -7.93
N LEU A 34 -11.59 -7.33 -8.00
CA LEU A 34 -12.05 -6.61 -9.18
C LEU A 34 -11.18 -6.90 -10.41
N PHE A 35 -9.86 -6.71 -10.29
CA PHE A 35 -8.97 -6.87 -11.45
C PHE A 35 -8.85 -8.32 -11.90
N SER A 36 -8.85 -9.29 -10.97
CA SER A 36 -8.84 -10.71 -11.34
C SER A 36 -10.15 -11.12 -12.02
N ALA A 37 -11.31 -10.62 -11.57
CA ALA A 37 -12.59 -10.85 -12.24
C ALA A 37 -12.68 -10.17 -13.62
N ALA A 38 -12.08 -8.98 -13.77
CA ALA A 38 -12.12 -8.22 -15.01
C ALA A 38 -11.20 -8.78 -16.11
N PHE A 39 -10.00 -9.26 -15.76
CA PHE A 39 -9.00 -9.70 -16.74
C PHE A 39 -8.79 -11.22 -16.83
N PHE A 40 -9.10 -11.96 -15.77
CA PHE A 40 -8.84 -13.40 -15.67
C PHE A 40 -10.05 -14.16 -15.09
N PRO A 41 -11.22 -14.15 -15.77
CA PRO A 41 -12.45 -14.69 -15.21
C PRO A 41 -12.36 -16.19 -14.83
N GLU A 42 -11.63 -16.99 -15.60
CA GLU A 42 -11.49 -18.43 -15.33
C GLU A 42 -10.37 -18.77 -14.32
N CYS A 43 -9.40 -17.87 -14.13
CA CYS A 43 -8.20 -18.10 -13.30
C CYS A 43 -8.08 -17.13 -12.12
N ALA A 44 -9.14 -16.40 -11.76
CA ALA A 44 -9.11 -15.36 -10.74
C ALA A 44 -8.55 -15.83 -9.37
N PRO A 45 -8.93 -17.00 -8.83
CA PRO A 45 -8.38 -17.49 -7.56
C PRO A 45 -6.88 -17.76 -7.63
N LEU A 46 -6.39 -18.27 -8.76
CA LEU A 46 -4.99 -18.61 -8.96
C LEU A 46 -4.13 -17.34 -9.00
N VAL A 47 -4.60 -16.29 -9.66
CA VAL A 47 -3.95 -14.97 -9.69
C VAL A 47 -3.86 -14.38 -8.27
N MET A 48 -4.92 -14.48 -7.47
CA MET A 48 -4.89 -14.01 -6.08
C MET A 48 -3.87 -14.76 -5.21
N ILE A 49 -3.82 -16.09 -5.35
CA ILE A 49 -2.83 -16.93 -4.64
C ILE A 49 -1.41 -16.55 -5.08
N ALA A 50 -1.17 -16.40 -6.38
CA ALA A 50 0.14 -16.02 -6.91
C ALA A 50 0.60 -14.66 -6.39
N LEU A 51 -0.28 -13.65 -6.37
CA LEU A 51 0.02 -12.32 -5.81
C LEU A 51 0.35 -12.39 -4.31
N TYR A 52 -0.38 -13.19 -3.55
CA TYR A 52 -0.14 -13.34 -2.12
C TYR A 52 1.20 -14.01 -1.82
N LEU A 53 1.51 -15.12 -2.52
CA LEU A 53 2.79 -15.81 -2.43
C LEU A 53 3.94 -14.89 -2.85
N MET A 54 3.76 -14.13 -3.92
CA MET A 54 4.74 -13.16 -4.38
C MET A 54 5.04 -12.10 -3.31
N GLY A 55 4.01 -11.57 -2.64
CA GLY A 55 4.19 -10.63 -1.52
C GLY A 55 5.01 -11.23 -0.37
N ILE A 56 4.75 -12.49 -0.02
CA ILE A 56 5.52 -13.22 1.01
C ILE A 56 6.98 -13.38 0.57
N VAL A 57 7.21 -13.85 -0.66
CA VAL A 57 8.56 -14.06 -1.20
C VAL A 57 9.35 -12.76 -1.21
N VAL A 58 8.76 -11.66 -1.69
CA VAL A 58 9.43 -10.35 -1.67
C VAL A 58 9.69 -9.88 -0.24
N GLY A 59 8.73 -10.06 0.68
CA GLY A 59 8.92 -9.75 2.09
C GLY A 59 10.11 -10.51 2.71
N ILE A 60 10.26 -11.81 2.38
CA ILE A 60 11.41 -12.63 2.81
C ILE A 60 12.71 -12.12 2.19
N LEU A 61 12.73 -11.84 0.88
CA LEU A 61 13.91 -11.32 0.20
C LEU A 61 14.38 -9.98 0.81
N VAL A 62 13.45 -9.06 1.03
CA VAL A 62 13.73 -7.77 1.68
C VAL A 62 14.24 -8.00 3.11
N ALA A 63 13.66 -8.93 3.87
CA ALA A 63 14.13 -9.27 5.21
C ALA A 63 15.57 -9.80 5.22
N LEU A 64 15.93 -10.67 4.27
CA LEU A 64 17.29 -11.18 4.12
C LEU A 64 18.28 -10.07 3.76
N VAL A 65 17.90 -9.17 2.84
CA VAL A 65 18.72 -8.01 2.47
C VAL A 65 18.92 -7.07 3.66
N LEU A 66 17.87 -6.78 4.42
CA LEU A 66 17.93 -5.92 5.61
C LEU A 66 18.82 -6.55 6.70
N LYS A 67 18.69 -7.86 6.94
CA LYS A 67 19.53 -8.62 7.88
C LYS A 67 21.01 -8.58 7.49
N GLY A 68 21.32 -8.62 6.19
CA GLY A 68 22.70 -8.59 5.68
C GLY A 68 23.36 -7.20 5.70
N THR A 69 22.57 -6.12 5.61
CA THR A 69 23.07 -4.75 5.39
C THR A 69 22.96 -3.86 6.63
N ALA A 70 21.75 -3.44 6.99
CA ALA A 70 21.51 -2.38 7.97
C ALA A 70 21.33 -2.88 9.41
N PHE A 71 21.13 -4.18 9.58
CA PHE A 71 20.67 -4.81 10.82
C PHE A 71 21.53 -6.04 11.18
N LYS A 72 22.86 -5.84 11.24
CA LYS A 72 23.80 -6.77 11.85
C LYS A 72 23.94 -6.46 13.34
N GLY A 73 23.47 -7.36 14.19
CA GLY A 73 23.64 -7.29 15.65
C GLY A 73 23.10 -8.52 16.33
N ASP A 74 23.72 -8.93 17.44
CA ASP A 74 23.25 -10.07 18.22
C ASP A 74 21.90 -9.77 18.87
N PRO A 75 20.93 -10.70 18.82
CA PRO A 75 19.69 -10.55 19.56
C PRO A 75 20.04 -10.44 21.05
N VAL A 76 19.60 -9.35 21.68
CA VAL A 76 19.74 -9.20 23.14
C VAL A 76 19.14 -10.42 23.83
N PRO A 77 19.86 -11.07 24.78
CA PRO A 77 19.38 -12.27 25.43
C PRO A 77 18.00 -12.03 26.04
N PHE A 78 17.04 -12.87 25.66
CA PHE A 78 15.72 -12.86 26.28
C PHE A 78 15.84 -13.39 27.71
N VAL A 79 16.15 -12.52 28.66
CA VAL A 79 15.80 -12.76 30.06
C VAL A 79 14.33 -12.41 30.20
N MET A 80 13.48 -13.34 29.74
CA MET A 80 12.05 -13.25 30.01
C MET A 80 11.85 -13.74 31.44
N GLU A 81 12.12 -12.87 32.40
CA GLU A 81 11.63 -13.06 33.76
C GLU A 81 10.11 -13.09 33.64
N LEU A 82 9.53 -14.29 33.66
CA LEU A 82 8.09 -14.46 33.57
C LEU A 82 7.51 -13.72 34.79
N PRO A 83 6.89 -12.54 34.62
CA PRO A 83 6.35 -11.82 35.75
C PRO A 83 5.26 -12.70 36.34
N ASN A 84 5.09 -12.67 37.66
CA ASN A 84 4.00 -13.40 38.30
C ASN A 84 2.67 -13.04 37.61
N TYR A 85 2.05 -14.02 36.96
CA TYR A 85 0.88 -13.85 36.11
C TYR A 85 -0.32 -13.46 36.98
N ARG A 86 -0.48 -12.15 37.21
CA ARG A 86 -1.66 -11.60 37.86
C ARG A 86 -2.77 -11.56 36.82
N MET A 87 -3.78 -12.41 36.98
CA MET A 87 -4.96 -12.37 36.11
C MET A 87 -5.55 -10.96 36.12
N PRO A 88 -5.55 -10.26 34.98
CA PRO A 88 -5.97 -8.87 34.95
C PRO A 88 -7.49 -8.82 35.10
N ALA A 89 -7.98 -7.88 35.93
CA ALA A 89 -9.42 -7.69 36.08
C ALA A 89 -10.05 -7.34 34.71
N PRO A 90 -11.12 -8.03 34.28
CA PRO A 90 -11.68 -7.87 32.94
C PRO A 90 -12.16 -6.43 32.67
N ARG A 91 -12.63 -5.73 33.72
CA ARG A 91 -13.02 -4.32 33.65
C ARG A 91 -11.85 -3.38 33.33
N THR A 92 -10.64 -3.72 33.78
CA THR A 92 -9.43 -2.92 33.53
C THR A 92 -8.91 -3.18 32.13
N VAL A 93 -8.91 -4.45 31.69
CA VAL A 93 -8.56 -4.80 30.31
C VAL A 93 -9.51 -4.13 29.31
N ALA A 94 -10.82 -4.18 29.57
CA ALA A 94 -11.82 -3.55 28.72
C ALA A 94 -11.66 -2.03 28.64
N ARG A 95 -11.43 -1.35 29.77
CA ARG A 95 -11.15 0.10 29.78
C ARG A 95 -9.86 0.44 29.03
N LEU A 96 -8.79 -0.30 29.27
CA LEU A 96 -7.52 -0.07 28.59
C LEU A 96 -7.64 -0.30 27.08
N ALA A 97 -8.33 -1.37 26.67
CA ALA A 97 -8.61 -1.64 25.27
C ALA A 97 -9.45 -0.52 24.65
N TRP A 98 -10.47 -0.03 25.36
CA TRP A 98 -11.31 1.08 24.91
C TRP A 98 -10.52 2.38 24.74
N ASP A 99 -9.69 2.76 25.71
CA ASP A 99 -8.90 3.98 25.64
C ASP A 99 -7.88 3.94 24.50
N LYS A 100 -7.24 2.77 24.29
CA LYS A 100 -6.32 2.56 23.15
C LYS A 100 -7.05 2.56 21.82
N ALA A 101 -8.22 1.92 21.72
CA ALA A 101 -9.04 1.89 20.52
C ALA A 101 -9.55 3.29 20.16
N LYS A 102 -10.04 4.06 21.14
CA LYS A 102 -10.47 5.45 20.95
C LYS A 102 -9.33 6.32 20.46
N GLY A 103 -8.14 6.20 21.07
CA GLY A 103 -6.95 6.94 20.64
C GLY A 103 -6.53 6.63 19.21
N PHE A 104 -6.62 5.36 18.79
CA PHE A 104 -6.38 4.96 17.40
C PHE A 104 -7.46 5.51 16.46
N ALA A 105 -8.73 5.38 16.83
CA ALA A 105 -9.86 5.84 16.03
C ALA A 105 -9.80 7.35 15.78
N THR A 106 -9.58 8.18 16.81
CA THR A 106 -9.48 9.65 16.63
C THR A 106 -8.31 10.02 15.73
N LYS A 107 -7.11 9.45 15.95
CA LYS A 107 -5.94 9.78 15.13
C LYS A 107 -6.09 9.32 13.68
N ALA A 108 -6.55 8.09 13.47
CA ALA A 108 -6.74 7.55 12.13
C ALA A 108 -7.85 8.30 11.38
N PHE A 109 -8.98 8.59 12.05
CA PHE A 109 -10.09 9.32 11.44
C PHE A 109 -9.70 10.73 11.03
N THR A 110 -9.03 11.51 11.89
CA THR A 110 -8.61 12.88 11.52
C THR A 110 -7.68 12.87 10.31
N ILE A 111 -6.75 11.92 10.24
CA ILE A 111 -5.79 11.82 9.13
C ILE A 111 -6.50 11.39 7.83
N ILE A 112 -7.37 10.36 7.89
CA ILE A 112 -8.12 9.88 6.73
C ILE A 112 -9.08 10.96 6.23
N PHE A 113 -9.79 11.64 7.13
CA PHE A 113 -10.71 12.71 6.78
C PHE A 113 -9.99 13.85 6.04
N VAL A 114 -8.85 14.33 6.57
CA VAL A 114 -8.04 15.35 5.91
C VAL A 114 -7.55 14.86 4.54
N ALA A 115 -7.08 13.61 4.45
CA ALA A 115 -6.63 13.04 3.18
C ALA A 115 -7.77 12.95 2.15
N SER A 116 -8.98 12.54 2.55
CA SER A 116 -10.15 12.47 1.68
C SER A 116 -10.60 13.84 1.19
N VAL A 117 -10.61 14.86 2.06
CA VAL A 117 -10.92 16.25 1.68
C VAL A 117 -9.90 16.78 0.66
N VAL A 118 -8.61 16.51 0.89
CA VAL A 118 -7.54 16.90 -0.04
C VAL A 118 -7.71 16.19 -1.39
N ILE A 119 -7.93 14.88 -1.41
CA ILE A 119 -8.15 14.12 -2.65
C ILE A 119 -9.38 14.65 -3.39
N TRP A 120 -10.49 14.88 -2.70
CA TRP A 120 -11.70 15.44 -3.29
C TRP A 120 -11.47 16.83 -3.90
N PHE A 121 -10.72 17.69 -3.21
CA PHE A 121 -10.34 19.01 -3.72
C PHE A 121 -9.49 18.88 -4.99
N LEU A 122 -8.47 18.01 -4.99
CA LEU A 122 -7.63 17.74 -6.16
C LEU A 122 -8.42 17.15 -7.35
N GLN A 123 -9.50 16.41 -7.08
CA GLN A 123 -10.40 15.85 -8.10
C GLN A 123 -11.40 16.87 -8.65
N THR A 124 -11.83 17.85 -7.85
CA THR A 124 -12.90 18.80 -8.20
C THR A 124 -12.37 20.03 -8.93
N PHE A 125 -11.16 20.48 -8.60
CA PHE A 125 -10.61 21.74 -9.09
C PHE A 125 -9.53 21.55 -10.16
N ASP A 126 -9.52 22.48 -11.11
CA ASP A 126 -8.43 22.69 -12.08
C ASP A 126 -7.27 23.48 -11.42
N VAL A 127 -6.09 23.51 -12.05
CA VAL A 127 -4.96 24.37 -11.66
C VAL A 127 -5.36 25.85 -11.63
N ARG A 128 -6.41 26.23 -12.38
CA ARG A 128 -7.01 27.57 -12.39
C ARG A 128 -8.19 27.77 -11.42
N LEU A 129 -8.43 26.84 -10.48
CA LEU A 129 -9.51 26.86 -9.47
C LEU A 129 -10.95 26.92 -10.01
N ASN A 130 -11.17 26.46 -11.24
CA ASN A 130 -12.53 26.26 -11.77
C ASN A 130 -13.05 24.86 -11.42
N VAL A 131 -14.36 24.74 -11.25
CA VAL A 131 -15.03 23.43 -11.06
C VAL A 131 -15.00 22.70 -12.39
N VAL A 132 -14.36 21.54 -12.41
CA VAL A 132 -14.11 20.77 -13.63
C VAL A 132 -15.27 19.81 -13.89
N THR A 133 -15.87 19.89 -15.07
CA THR A 133 -16.88 18.92 -15.55
C THR A 133 -16.24 17.66 -16.15
N ASP A 134 -14.98 17.75 -16.57
CA ASP A 134 -14.25 16.69 -17.27
C ASP A 134 -12.98 16.30 -16.48
N GLN A 135 -13.02 15.16 -15.78
CA GLN A 135 -12.00 14.74 -14.81
C GLN A 135 -10.55 14.75 -15.34
N SER A 136 -10.37 14.71 -16.66
CA SER A 136 -9.10 14.81 -17.38
C SER A 136 -8.34 16.14 -17.19
N GLN A 137 -9.04 17.23 -16.84
CA GLN A 137 -8.43 18.55 -16.57
C GLN A 137 -8.18 18.80 -15.07
N SER A 138 -8.54 17.85 -14.20
CA SER A 138 -8.36 18.02 -12.75
C SER A 138 -6.89 18.18 -12.35
N MET A 139 -6.62 18.87 -11.23
CA MET A 139 -5.27 18.92 -10.65
C MET A 139 -4.70 17.52 -10.38
N LEU A 140 -5.57 16.55 -10.06
CA LEU A 140 -5.19 15.15 -9.93
C LEU A 140 -4.69 14.55 -11.25
N ALA A 141 -5.33 14.89 -12.38
CA ALA A 141 -4.87 14.47 -13.70
C ALA A 141 -3.52 15.10 -14.07
N ALA A 142 -3.30 16.37 -13.73
CA ALA A 142 -1.99 17.01 -13.91
C ALA A 142 -0.88 16.33 -13.08
N LEU A 143 -1.18 15.97 -11.83
CA LEU A 143 -0.26 15.22 -10.97
C LEU A 143 -0.04 13.78 -11.48
N GLY A 144 -1.09 13.16 -12.00
CA GLY A 144 -1.02 11.85 -12.68
C GLY A 144 -0.16 11.90 -13.93
N ALA A 145 -0.30 12.92 -14.77
CA ALA A 145 0.51 13.12 -15.97
C ALA A 145 1.99 13.39 -15.63
N LEU A 146 2.28 14.08 -14.52
CA LEU A 146 3.63 14.27 -14.02
C LEU A 146 4.28 12.94 -13.58
N LEU A 147 3.49 12.04 -12.98
CA LEU A 147 3.94 10.73 -12.52
C LEU A 147 3.91 9.64 -13.61
N ALA A 148 3.12 9.82 -14.66
CA ALA A 148 2.99 8.92 -15.81
C ALA A 148 4.33 8.45 -16.42
N PRO A 149 5.35 9.31 -16.66
CA PRO A 149 6.62 8.85 -17.22
C PRO A 149 7.36 7.85 -16.31
N LEU A 150 7.16 7.90 -15.00
CA LEU A 150 7.75 6.95 -14.06
C LEU A 150 7.09 5.57 -14.14
N PHE A 151 5.83 5.52 -14.59
CA PHE A 151 5.03 4.30 -14.78
C PHE A 151 4.98 3.81 -16.24
N ALA A 152 5.47 4.59 -17.20
CA ALA A 152 5.67 4.16 -18.59
C ALA A 152 6.46 2.84 -18.74
N PRO A 153 7.62 2.63 -18.07
CA PRO A 153 8.34 1.35 -18.16
C PRO A 153 7.57 0.19 -17.52
N LEU A 154 6.58 0.46 -16.66
CA LEU A 154 5.72 -0.53 -16.02
C LEU A 154 4.46 -0.87 -16.83
N GLY A 155 4.14 -0.07 -17.86
CA GLY A 155 3.11 -0.39 -18.85
C GLY A 155 1.74 0.18 -18.54
N PHE A 156 1.67 1.01 -17.51
CA PHE A 156 0.49 1.79 -17.14
C PHE A 156 0.85 3.27 -17.02
N GLY A 157 1.60 3.80 -18.00
CA GLY A 157 1.97 5.21 -18.11
C GLY A 157 0.81 6.14 -18.45
N SER A 158 -0.42 5.77 -18.10
CA SER A 158 -1.61 6.59 -18.29
C SER A 158 -1.81 7.47 -17.05
N TRP A 159 -2.36 8.67 -17.26
CA TRP A 159 -2.59 9.61 -16.16
C TRP A 159 -3.68 9.07 -15.20
N GLU A 160 -4.62 8.26 -15.71
CA GLU A 160 -5.69 7.62 -14.93
C GLU A 160 -5.12 6.63 -13.91
N ALA A 161 -4.16 5.79 -14.33
CA ALA A 161 -3.53 4.82 -13.45
C ALA A 161 -2.71 5.51 -12.35
N ALA A 162 -1.95 6.55 -12.71
CA ALA A 162 -1.16 7.32 -11.75
C ALA A 162 -2.05 8.11 -10.77
N ALA A 163 -3.14 8.72 -11.26
CA ALA A 163 -4.14 9.41 -10.43
C ALA A 163 -4.85 8.45 -9.46
N ALA A 164 -5.21 7.25 -9.93
CA ALA A 164 -5.82 6.23 -9.08
C ALA A 164 -4.87 5.73 -7.98
N LEU A 165 -3.59 5.53 -8.29
CA LEU A 165 -2.57 5.17 -7.29
C LEU A 165 -2.37 6.28 -6.24
N ALA A 166 -2.40 7.54 -6.66
CA ALA A 166 -2.31 8.69 -5.77
C ALA A 166 -3.52 8.74 -4.81
N ALA A 167 -4.74 8.58 -5.32
CA ALA A 167 -5.94 8.49 -4.50
C ALA A 167 -5.93 7.26 -3.56
N GLY A 168 -5.35 6.15 -4.03
CA GLY A 168 -5.15 4.92 -3.28
C GLY A 168 -4.25 5.03 -2.06
N PHE A 169 -3.44 6.08 -1.95
CA PHE A 169 -2.58 6.33 -0.79
C PHE A 169 -3.40 6.56 0.49
N GLY A 170 -4.57 7.20 0.35
CA GLY A 170 -5.56 7.41 1.40
C GLY A 170 -6.10 6.07 1.95
N ALA A 171 -6.78 5.35 1.06
CA ALA A 171 -7.35 4.04 1.28
C ALA A 171 -7.14 3.19 0.02
N LYS A 172 -6.67 1.95 0.17
CA LYS A 172 -6.30 1.11 -0.99
C LYS A 172 -7.51 0.76 -1.85
N GLU A 173 -8.69 0.63 -1.26
CA GLU A 173 -9.94 0.44 -2.01
C GLU A 173 -10.29 1.64 -2.91
N ASN A 174 -9.81 2.85 -2.59
CA ASN A 174 -10.06 4.03 -3.42
C ASN A 174 -9.41 3.92 -4.80
N VAL A 175 -8.39 3.08 -4.99
CA VAL A 175 -7.83 2.82 -6.33
C VAL A 175 -8.93 2.32 -7.26
N VAL A 176 -9.73 1.36 -6.79
CA VAL A 176 -10.85 0.82 -7.55
C VAL A 176 -11.93 1.87 -7.74
N ALA A 177 -12.33 2.56 -6.68
CA ALA A 177 -13.39 3.56 -6.77
C ALA A 177 -13.03 4.68 -7.75
N THR A 178 -11.78 5.16 -7.72
CA THR A 178 -11.31 6.22 -8.63
C THR A 178 -11.18 5.76 -10.07
N LEU A 179 -10.67 4.56 -10.33
CA LEU A 179 -10.68 4.00 -11.69
C LEU A 179 -12.10 3.86 -12.23
N THR A 180 -13.04 3.33 -11.44
CA THR A 180 -14.44 3.19 -11.89
C THR A 180 -15.08 4.54 -12.21
N VAL A 181 -14.83 5.57 -11.40
CA VAL A 181 -15.36 6.93 -11.64
C VAL A 181 -14.71 7.57 -12.87
N LEU A 182 -13.39 7.48 -13.02
CA LEU A 182 -12.65 8.05 -14.16
C LEU A 182 -13.03 7.38 -15.48
N MET A 183 -13.45 6.12 -15.43
CA MET A 183 -13.79 5.32 -16.61
C MET A 183 -15.29 5.28 -16.90
N GLY A 184 -16.08 6.16 -16.29
CA GLY A 184 -17.52 6.29 -16.56
C GLY A 184 -18.37 5.13 -16.05
N GLY A 185 -17.89 4.36 -15.07
CA GLY A 185 -18.66 3.33 -14.37
C GLY A 185 -18.63 1.93 -14.98
N GLY A 186 -17.97 1.73 -16.13
CA GLY A 186 -17.93 0.44 -16.85
C GLY A 186 -16.61 -0.32 -16.68
N THR A 187 -16.67 -1.60 -16.29
CA THR A 187 -15.50 -2.51 -16.27
C THR A 187 -14.96 -2.82 -17.67
N SER A 188 -15.75 -2.61 -18.72
CA SER A 188 -15.35 -2.76 -20.13
C SER A 188 -14.40 -1.67 -20.61
N ALA A 189 -14.39 -0.50 -19.96
CA ALA A 189 -13.42 0.52 -20.27
C ALA A 189 -12.04 0.12 -19.71
N LEU A 190 -11.97 -0.65 -18.62
CA LEU A 190 -10.71 -1.06 -17.98
C LEU A 190 -9.76 -1.79 -18.96
N SER A 191 -10.31 -2.54 -19.91
CA SER A 191 -9.56 -3.27 -20.93
C SER A 191 -9.03 -2.40 -22.08
N THR A 192 -9.45 -1.13 -22.18
CA THR A 192 -8.86 -0.18 -23.15
C THR A 192 -7.58 0.46 -22.61
N LEU A 193 -7.45 0.56 -21.28
CA LEU A 193 -6.26 1.12 -20.61
C LEU A 193 -5.25 0.04 -20.18
N PHE A 194 -5.71 -1.17 -19.89
CA PHE A 194 -4.84 -2.25 -19.41
C PHE A 194 -4.94 -3.50 -20.30
N SER A 195 -3.78 -4.04 -20.65
CA SER A 195 -3.64 -5.43 -21.08
C SER A 195 -3.61 -6.35 -19.85
N PRO A 196 -3.88 -7.66 -19.99
CA PRO A 196 -3.76 -8.60 -18.87
C PRO A 196 -2.38 -8.56 -18.19
N LEU A 197 -1.32 -8.34 -18.98
CA LEU A 197 0.04 -8.19 -18.47
C LEU A 197 0.24 -6.91 -17.67
N THR A 198 -0.24 -5.77 -18.17
CA THR A 198 -0.09 -4.48 -17.49
C THR A 198 -1.01 -4.38 -16.26
N ALA A 199 -2.18 -5.04 -16.29
CA ALA A 199 -3.03 -5.23 -15.11
C ALA A 199 -2.31 -6.02 -14.01
N PHE A 200 -1.60 -7.10 -14.36
CA PHE A 200 -0.85 -7.88 -13.38
C PHE A 200 0.35 -7.10 -12.79
N SER A 201 1.05 -6.31 -13.60
CA SER A 201 2.09 -5.39 -13.13
C SER A 201 1.52 -4.29 -12.21
N PHE A 202 0.34 -3.75 -12.54
CA PHE A 202 -0.35 -2.77 -11.72
C PHE A 202 -0.80 -3.35 -10.38
N LEU A 203 -1.33 -4.58 -10.38
CA LEU A 203 -1.70 -5.31 -9.16
C LEU A 203 -0.49 -5.57 -8.26
N THR A 204 0.63 -5.98 -8.86
CA THR A 204 1.90 -6.17 -8.17
C THR A 204 2.37 -4.87 -7.53
N PHE A 205 2.37 -3.76 -8.27
CA PHE A 205 2.75 -2.47 -7.71
C PHE A 205 1.81 -2.06 -6.57
N THR A 206 0.49 -2.22 -6.76
CA THR A 206 -0.53 -1.89 -5.76
C THR A 206 -0.40 -2.76 -4.48
N LEU A 207 0.12 -3.98 -4.62
CA LEU A 207 0.41 -4.88 -3.51
C LEU A 207 1.61 -4.41 -2.69
N LEU A 208 2.70 -3.98 -3.35
CA LEU A 208 3.97 -3.68 -2.66
C LEU A 208 4.17 -2.21 -2.29
N TYR A 209 3.50 -1.26 -2.95
CA TYR A 209 3.75 0.15 -2.71
C TYR A 209 3.31 0.60 -1.31
N THR A 210 3.87 1.74 -0.90
CA THR A 210 3.72 2.37 0.42
C THR A 210 2.33 2.17 1.03
N PRO A 211 2.22 1.71 2.29
CA PRO A 211 0.94 1.41 2.90
C PRO A 211 0.10 2.68 3.11
N CYS A 212 -1.18 2.50 3.47
CA CYS A 212 -2.11 3.62 3.66
C CYS A 212 -1.62 4.63 4.72
N VAL A 213 -2.19 5.84 4.69
CA VAL A 213 -1.82 6.95 5.59
C VAL A 213 -1.84 6.55 7.07
N ALA A 214 -2.75 5.66 7.46
CA ALA A 214 -2.79 5.09 8.81
C ALA A 214 -1.49 4.36 9.19
N ALA A 215 -0.99 3.49 8.30
CA ALA A 215 0.26 2.78 8.52
C ALA A 215 1.47 3.73 8.50
N VAL A 216 1.49 4.72 7.60
CA VAL A 216 2.55 5.74 7.55
C VAL A 216 2.60 6.56 8.85
N SER A 217 1.43 6.92 9.40
CA SER A 217 1.35 7.62 10.69
C SER A 217 1.89 6.76 11.84
N ALA A 218 1.63 5.45 11.81
CA ALA A 218 2.17 4.52 12.79
C ALA A 218 3.70 4.40 12.64
N VAL A 219 4.22 4.27 11.42
CA VAL A 219 5.66 4.28 11.13
C VAL A 219 6.32 5.55 11.67
N LYS A 220 5.74 6.72 11.41
CA LYS A 220 6.22 8.01 11.94
C LYS A 220 6.27 8.01 13.47
N GLY A 221 5.25 7.44 14.11
CA GLY A 221 5.17 7.33 15.57
C GLY A 221 6.20 6.37 16.18
N GLU A 222 6.63 5.32 15.47
CA GLU A 222 7.60 4.33 15.96
C GLU A 222 9.07 4.64 15.61
N LEU A 223 9.31 5.18 14.41
CA LEU A 223 10.66 5.32 13.83
C LEU A 223 11.09 6.78 13.63
N GLY A 224 10.16 7.74 13.80
CA GLY A 224 10.39 9.16 13.53
C GLY A 224 10.27 9.54 12.06
N THR A 225 10.24 10.84 11.79
CA THR A 225 9.97 11.41 10.45
C THR A 225 11.05 11.07 9.42
N ARG A 226 12.33 11.03 9.81
CA ARG A 226 13.44 10.72 8.87
C ARG A 226 13.33 9.29 8.34
N MET A 227 13.07 8.34 9.24
CA MET A 227 12.92 6.93 8.87
C MET A 227 11.59 6.67 8.15
N MET A 228 10.54 7.46 8.43
CA MET A 228 9.29 7.40 7.66
C MET A 228 9.54 7.59 6.16
N TRP A 229 10.25 8.65 5.77
CA TRP A 229 10.58 8.90 4.36
C TRP A 229 11.49 7.80 3.78
N ALA A 230 12.45 7.30 4.55
CA ALA A 230 13.29 6.18 4.12
C ALA A 230 12.48 4.90 3.84
N VAL A 231 11.50 4.58 4.70
CA VAL A 231 10.61 3.41 4.53
C VAL A 231 9.72 3.57 3.30
N ILE A 232 9.15 4.76 3.09
CA ILE A 232 8.32 5.08 1.91
C ILE A 232 9.16 4.92 0.63
N ALA A 233 10.36 5.50 0.60
CA ALA A 233 11.26 5.43 -0.55
C ALA A 233 11.70 3.98 -0.83
N MET A 234 12.07 3.22 0.20
CA MET A 234 12.42 1.81 0.08
C MET A 234 11.25 0.99 -0.49
N GLN A 235 10.04 1.17 0.04
CA GLN A 235 8.87 0.38 -0.38
C GLN A 235 8.43 0.73 -1.79
N CYS A 236 8.36 2.01 -2.15
CA CYS A 236 8.08 2.44 -3.52
C CYS A 236 9.16 1.95 -4.49
N GLY A 237 10.44 2.01 -4.09
CA GLY A 237 11.55 1.53 -4.91
C GLY A 237 11.47 0.02 -5.16
N VAL A 238 11.27 -0.78 -4.10
CA VAL A 238 11.09 -2.23 -4.22
C VAL A 238 9.86 -2.56 -5.06
N ALA A 239 8.73 -1.89 -4.83
CA ALA A 239 7.51 -2.10 -5.60
C ALA A 239 7.71 -1.82 -7.10
N TRP A 240 8.43 -0.73 -7.43
CA TRP A 240 8.74 -0.35 -8.80
C TRP A 240 9.66 -1.39 -9.48
N VAL A 241 10.74 -1.81 -8.82
CA VAL A 241 11.65 -2.83 -9.35
C VAL A 241 10.94 -4.15 -9.58
N VAL A 242 10.16 -4.60 -8.60
CA VAL A 242 9.46 -5.88 -8.66
C VAL A 242 8.40 -5.88 -9.76
N ALA A 243 7.63 -4.80 -9.90
CA ALA A 243 6.64 -4.69 -10.97
C ALA A 243 7.31 -4.61 -12.36
N LEU A 244 8.49 -3.99 -12.48
CA LEU A 244 9.27 -3.99 -13.72
C LEU A 244 9.75 -5.40 -14.07
N VAL A 245 10.26 -6.16 -13.10
CA VAL A 245 10.65 -7.57 -13.29
C VAL A 245 9.46 -8.39 -13.77
N VAL A 246 8.29 -8.22 -13.16
CA VAL A 246 7.06 -8.91 -13.59
C VAL A 246 6.72 -8.60 -15.05
N ARG A 247 6.79 -7.33 -15.46
CA ARG A 247 6.55 -6.96 -16.86
C ARG A 247 7.58 -7.57 -17.80
N MET A 248 8.87 -7.50 -17.47
CA MET A 248 9.94 -8.06 -18.30
C MET A 248 9.80 -9.57 -18.46
N VAL A 249 9.46 -10.28 -17.39
CA VAL A 249 9.20 -11.73 -17.43
C VAL A 249 7.97 -12.04 -18.28
N GLY A 250 6.88 -11.28 -18.15
CA GLY A 250 5.70 -11.50 -18.97
C GLY A 250 5.90 -11.20 -20.45
N LEU A 251 6.70 -10.18 -20.79
CA LEU A 251 7.12 -9.94 -22.18
C LEU A 251 8.02 -11.07 -22.71
N ALA A 252 8.94 -11.59 -21.89
CA ALA A 252 9.80 -12.71 -22.26
C ALA A 252 9.02 -14.03 -22.46
N LEU A 253 7.90 -14.20 -21.75
CA LEU A 253 6.95 -15.31 -21.92
C LEU A 253 6.00 -15.11 -23.12
N GLY A 254 6.11 -14.00 -23.85
CA GLY A 254 5.30 -13.72 -25.04
C GLY A 254 3.86 -13.29 -24.76
N LEU A 255 3.54 -12.84 -23.55
CA LEU A 255 2.20 -12.39 -23.13
C LEU A 255 1.95 -10.90 -23.45
N GLY A 256 2.56 -10.38 -24.51
CA GLY A 256 2.51 -8.97 -24.93
C GLY A 256 1.39 -8.67 -25.91
#